data_AF-B6VYP6-F1
#
_entry.id   AF-B6VYP6-F1
#
_cell.length_a   1.000
_cell.length_b   1.000
_cell.length_c   1.000
_cell.angle_alpha   90.00
_cell.angle_beta   90.00
_cell.angle_gamma   90.00
#
_symmetry.space_group_name_H-M   'P 1'
#
loop_
_entity.id
_entity.type
_entity.pdbx_description
1 polymer ?
#
loop_
_entity_poly.entity_id
_entity_poly.type
_entity_poly.pdbx_seq_one_letter_code
_entity_poly.pdbx_strand_id
1 'polypeptide(L)'
;MKRYNKQQVMKDAHRLYNNDFQRRGRSWSECLKAAWSWERDAVRTREEKAVKLDAMIAASWATHNARKNESVHKNEFEGLSADAVSWAMGYNRGNGFYCGD
;
A
#
# COMPACT_ATOMS: atom_id res chain seq x y z
N MET A 1 6.51 -9.45 -14.78
CA MET A 1 6.98 -8.23 -15.51
C MET A 1 8.41 -8.42 -15.96
N LYS A 2 8.81 -7.87 -17.11
CA LYS A 2 10.25 -7.80 -17.47
C LYS A 2 10.94 -6.90 -16.45
N ARG A 3 12.03 -7.39 -15.82
CA ARG A 3 12.77 -6.66 -14.79
C ARG A 3 13.33 -5.32 -15.30
N TYR A 4 13.74 -5.29 -16.56
CA TYR A 4 14.31 -4.11 -17.22
C TYR A 4 13.54 -3.77 -18.50
N ASN A 5 13.31 -2.48 -18.72
CA ASN A 5 12.68 -1.95 -19.93
C ASN A 5 13.72 -1.68 -21.03
N LYS A 6 14.02 -2.70 -21.82
CA LYS A 6 15.00 -2.62 -22.93
C LYS A 6 14.64 -1.57 -23.98
N GLN A 7 13.34 -1.30 -24.21
CA GLN A 7 12.91 -0.28 -25.17
C GLN A 7 13.26 1.12 -24.65
N GLN A 8 13.09 1.36 -23.35
CA GLN A 8 13.45 2.62 -22.73
C GLN A 8 14.96 2.86 -22.80
N VAL A 9 15.77 1.84 -22.49
CA VAL A 9 17.23 1.91 -22.65
C VAL A 9 17.64 2.32 -24.07
N MET A 10 17.02 1.75 -25.09
CA MET A 10 17.32 2.12 -26.48
C MET A 10 16.86 3.53 -26.85
N LYS A 11 15.73 4.00 -26.32
CA LYS A 11 15.29 5.39 -26.49
C LYS A 11 16.25 6.37 -25.84
N ASP A 12 16.68 6.08 -24.61
CA ASP A 12 17.60 6.96 -23.88
C ASP A 12 19.00 6.97 -24.49
N ALA A 13 19.49 5.83 -24.98
CA ALA A 13 20.74 5.76 -25.72
C ALA A 13 20.69 6.60 -27.00
N HIS A 14 19.62 6.50 -27.79
CA HIS A 14 19.42 7.35 -28.96
C HIS A 14 19.30 8.83 -28.58
N ARG A 15 18.57 9.16 -27.52
CA ARG A 15 18.46 10.55 -27.05
C ARG A 15 19.82 11.14 -26.69
N LEU A 16 20.65 10.37 -26.00
CA LEU A 16 22.01 10.76 -25.62
C LEU A 16 22.94 10.90 -26.84
N TYR A 17 22.81 10.02 -27.83
CA TYR A 17 23.68 10.02 -29.00
C TYR A 17 23.32 11.10 -30.01
N ASN A 18 22.02 11.36 -30.23
CA ASN A 18 21.54 12.34 -31.20
C ASN A 18 21.72 13.79 -30.73
N ASN A 19 22.03 14.01 -29.45
CA ASN A 19 22.24 15.34 -28.90
C ASN A 19 23.73 15.55 -28.65
N ASP A 20 24.40 16.40 -29.44
CA ASP A 20 25.85 16.60 -29.32
C ASP A 20 26.29 17.19 -27.96
N PHE A 21 25.47 18.05 -27.35
CA PHE A 21 25.73 18.59 -26.01
C PHE A 21 25.67 17.51 -24.92
N GLN A 22 24.78 16.53 -25.08
CA GLN A 22 24.67 15.41 -24.16
C GLN A 22 25.68 14.31 -24.50
N ARG A 23 26.00 14.10 -25.78
CA ARG A 23 26.99 13.13 -26.24
C ARG A 23 28.37 13.48 -25.69
N ARG A 24 28.78 14.75 -25.74
CA ARG A 24 30.10 15.21 -25.23
C ARG A 24 31.27 14.37 -25.78
N GLY A 25 31.20 14.00 -27.06
CA GLY A 25 32.21 13.14 -27.70
C GLY A 25 32.11 11.65 -27.35
N ARG A 26 31.10 11.21 -26.58
CA ARG A 26 30.87 9.79 -26.29
C ARG A 26 30.52 9.01 -27.56
N SER A 27 31.10 7.82 -27.67
CA SER A 27 30.72 6.83 -28.66
C SER A 27 29.32 6.27 -28.39
N TRP A 28 28.69 5.66 -29.40
CA TRP A 28 27.40 4.98 -29.24
C TRP A 28 27.40 3.96 -28.10
N SER A 29 28.49 3.21 -27.95
CA SER A 29 28.63 2.19 -26.90
C SER A 29 28.62 2.79 -25.49
N GLU A 30 29.18 3.99 -25.31
CA GLU A 30 29.19 4.70 -24.03
C GLU A 30 27.82 5.32 -23.73
N CYS A 31 27.13 5.83 -24.75
CA CYS A 31 25.73 6.27 -24.62
C CYS A 31 24.84 5.10 -24.19
N LEU A 32 25.04 3.91 -24.76
CA LEU A 32 24.29 2.71 -24.39
C LEU A 32 24.60 2.25 -22.95
N LYS A 33 25.86 2.28 -22.53
CA LYS A 33 26.25 1.98 -21.13
C LYS A 33 25.60 2.95 -20.14
N ALA A 34 25.59 4.25 -20.46
CA ALA A 34 24.95 5.27 -19.63
C ALA A 34 23.42 5.04 -19.51
N ALA A 35 22.75 4.80 -20.63
CA ALA A 35 21.32 4.46 -20.63
C ALA A 35 21.02 3.20 -19.80
N TRP A 36 21.88 2.19 -19.86
CA TRP A 36 21.77 1.00 -19.03
C TRP A 36 21.92 1.26 -17.52
N SER A 37 22.84 2.14 -17.12
CA SER A 37 22.95 2.53 -15.70
C SER A 37 21.67 3.20 -15.19
N TRP A 38 21.06 4.08 -15.99
CA TRP A 38 19.81 4.75 -15.61
C TRP A 38 18.65 3.79 -15.44
N GLU A 39 18.51 2.79 -16.31
CA GLU A 39 17.46 1.77 -16.15
C GLU A 39 17.69 0.93 -14.89
N ARG A 40 18.94 0.64 -14.52
CA ARG A 40 19.24 -0.07 -13.26
C ARG A 40 18.83 0.75 -12.04
N ASP A 41 19.12 2.05 -12.04
CA ASP A 41 18.74 2.95 -10.96
C ASP A 41 17.22 3.14 -10.89
N ALA A 42 16.56 3.23 -12.05
CA ALA A 42 15.10 3.30 -12.13
C ALA A 42 14.44 2.02 -11.61
N VAL A 43 14.99 0.84 -11.91
CA VAL A 43 14.52 -0.44 -11.38
C VAL A 43 14.71 -0.50 -9.87
N ARG A 44 15.88 -0.12 -9.35
CA ARG A 44 16.12 -0.05 -7.90
C ARG A 44 15.09 0.85 -7.21
N THR A 45 14.85 2.04 -7.75
CA THR A 45 13.86 2.98 -7.21
C THR A 45 12.44 2.40 -7.21
N ARG A 46 12.06 1.62 -8.24
CA ARG A 46 10.76 0.94 -8.29
C ARG A 46 10.66 -0.18 -7.26
N GLU A 47 11.72 -0.97 -7.10
CA GLU A 47 11.81 -2.02 -6.08
C GLU A 47 11.68 -1.43 -4.67
N GLU A 48 12.42 -0.35 -4.37
CA GLU A 48 12.34 0.37 -3.08
C GLU A 48 10.93 0.94 -2.81
N LYS A 49 10.29 1.53 -3.83
CA LYS A 49 8.92 2.03 -3.71
C LYS A 49 7.92 0.91 -3.48
N ALA A 50 8.10 -0.24 -4.14
CA ALA A 50 7.25 -1.41 -3.94
C ALA A 50 7.38 -1.97 -2.52
N VAL A 51 8.60 -2.09 -2.00
CA VAL A 51 8.85 -2.50 -0.60
C VAL A 51 8.22 -1.53 0.39
N LYS A 52 8.35 -0.22 0.15
CA LYS A 52 7.73 0.79 1.02
C LYS A 52 6.20 0.70 1.01
N LEU A 53 5.59 0.50 -0.16
CA LEU A 53 4.14 0.31 -0.28
C LEU A 53 3.68 -0.97 0.41
N ASP A 54 4.41 -2.07 0.24
CA ASP A 54 4.09 -3.35 0.90
C ASP A 54 4.19 -3.23 2.43
N ALA A 55 5.22 -2.56 2.93
CA ALA A 55 5.37 -2.26 4.36
C ALA A 55 4.22 -1.37 4.89
N MET A 56 3.79 -0.36 4.11
CA MET A 56 2.64 0.47 4.47
C MET A 56 1.33 -0.33 4.51
N ILE A 57 1.12 -1.23 3.55
CA ILE A 57 -0.06 -2.11 3.50
C ILE A 57 -0.05 -3.05 4.70
N ALA A 58 1.09 -3.68 5.01
CA ALA A 58 1.25 -4.56 6.16
C ALA A 58 1.00 -3.82 7.49
N ALA A 59 1.54 -2.61 7.65
CA ALA A 59 1.31 -1.77 8.83
C ALA A 59 -0.16 -1.36 8.98
N SER A 60 -0.83 -1.03 7.87
CA SER A 60 -2.26 -0.72 7.86
C SER A 60 -3.10 -1.92 8.30
N TRP A 61 -2.81 -3.10 7.77
CA TRP A 61 -3.47 -4.34 8.18
C TRP A 61 -3.23 -4.69 9.64
N ALA A 62 -2.00 -4.53 10.14
CA ALA A 62 -1.70 -4.74 11.55
C ALA A 62 -2.50 -3.81 12.47
N THR A 63 -2.60 -2.53 12.10
CA THR A 63 -3.40 -1.53 12.84
C THR A 63 -4.89 -1.85 12.81
N HIS A 64 -5.41 -2.24 11.65
CA HIS A 64 -6.81 -2.65 11.51
C HIS A 64 -7.14 -3.88 12.39
N ASN A 65 -6.27 -4.89 12.37
CA ASN A 65 -6.44 -6.10 13.17
C ASN A 65 -6.34 -5.80 14.67
N ALA A 66 -5.44 -4.91 15.09
CA ALA A 66 -5.35 -4.46 16.48
C ALA A 66 -6.68 -3.84 16.97
N ARG A 67 -7.27 -2.91 16.19
CA ARG A 67 -8.58 -2.34 16.52
C ARG A 67 -9.70 -3.39 16.56
N LYS A 68 -9.71 -4.32 15.61
CA LYS A 68 -10.70 -5.41 15.58
C LYS A 68 -10.56 -6.29 16.82
N ASN A 69 -9.34 -6.63 17.23
CA ASN A 69 -9.10 -7.42 18.43
C ASN A 69 -9.52 -6.65 19.70
N GLU A 70 -9.23 -5.35 19.79
CA GLU A 70 -9.72 -4.50 20.89
C GLU A 70 -11.24 -4.44 20.97
N SER A 71 -11.95 -4.37 19.83
CA SER A 71 -13.43 -4.39 19.82
C SER A 71 -14.00 -5.76 20.20
N VAL A 72 -13.33 -6.86 19.84
CA VAL A 72 -13.77 -8.22 20.18
C VAL A 72 -13.50 -8.55 21.65
N HIS A 73 -12.47 -7.96 22.26
CA HIS A 73 -12.16 -8.13 23.69
C HIS A 73 -12.96 -7.20 24.62
N LYS A 74 -13.78 -6.30 24.08
CA LYS A 74 -14.76 -5.56 24.86
C LYS A 74 -16.05 -6.35 24.84
N ASN A 75 -16.32 -7.09 25.92
CA ASN A 75 -17.69 -7.46 26.23
C ASN A 75 -18.41 -6.15 26.57
N GLU A 76 -19.12 -5.58 25.61
CA GLU A 76 -19.78 -4.26 25.73
C GLU A 76 -20.76 -4.17 26.91
N PHE A 77 -21.08 -5.31 27.53
CA PHE A 77 -21.97 -5.48 28.67
C PHE A 77 -21.29 -6.07 29.91
N GLU A 78 -19.96 -6.25 29.92
CA GLU A 78 -19.23 -6.73 31.11
C GLU A 78 -19.42 -5.74 32.28
N GLY A 79 -19.86 -6.26 33.43
CA GLY A 79 -20.15 -5.46 34.63
C GLY A 79 -21.57 -4.88 34.70
N LEU A 80 -22.39 -5.06 33.67
CA LEU A 80 -23.82 -4.74 33.71
C LEU A 80 -24.64 -6.01 34.00
N SER A 81 -25.67 -5.90 34.84
CA SER A 81 -26.57 -7.02 35.08
C SER A 81 -27.45 -7.27 33.84
N ALA A 82 -27.78 -8.53 33.58
CA ALA A 82 -28.61 -8.92 32.42
C ALA A 82 -29.95 -8.15 32.40
N ASP A 83 -30.54 -7.88 33.56
CA ASP A 83 -31.78 -7.09 33.68
C ASP A 83 -31.59 -5.63 33.30
N ALA A 84 -30.46 -5.00 33.66
CA ALA A 84 -30.17 -3.61 33.29
C ALA A 84 -30.00 -3.45 31.78
N VAL A 85 -29.31 -4.41 31.15
CA VAL A 85 -29.14 -4.46 29.69
C VAL A 85 -30.48 -4.71 28.98
N SER A 86 -31.26 -5.66 29.49
CA SER A 86 -32.60 -5.99 28.98
C SER A 86 -33.57 -4.81 29.07
N TRP A 87 -33.53 -4.04 30.17
CA TRP A 87 -34.36 -2.85 30.37
C TRP A 87 -33.96 -1.66 29.47
N ALA A 88 -32.64 -1.44 29.29
CA ALA A 88 -32.11 -0.39 28.41
C ALA A 88 -32.47 -0.66 26.94
N MET A 89 -32.38 -1.92 26.50
CA MET A 89 -32.81 -2.36 25.16
C MET A 89 -34.33 -2.50 25.01
N GLY A 90 -35.10 -2.30 26.08
CA GLY A 90 -36.56 -2.25 26.03
C GLY A 90 -37.28 -3.60 26.16
N TYR A 91 -36.54 -4.71 26.29
CA TYR A 91 -37.12 -6.06 26.37
C TYR A 91 -37.95 -6.31 27.64
N ASN A 92 -37.61 -5.67 28.77
CA ASN A 92 -38.28 -5.88 30.07
C ASN A 92 -39.17 -4.69 30.54
N ARG A 93 -39.60 -3.80 29.63
CA ARG A 93 -40.47 -2.64 29.96
C ARG A 93 -41.97 -2.97 30.01
N GLY A 94 -42.32 -4.19 30.42
CA GLY A 94 -43.66 -4.52 30.95
C GLY A 94 -44.87 -4.40 30.01
N ASN A 95 -44.72 -4.08 28.72
CA ASN A 95 -45.86 -4.10 27.80
C ASN A 95 -45.40 -4.16 26.33
N GLY A 96 -45.19 -5.37 25.79
CA GLY A 96 -45.30 -5.67 24.34
C GLY A 96 -44.54 -4.82 23.30
N PHE A 97 -43.58 -3.97 23.66
CA PHE A 97 -42.83 -3.12 22.72
C PHE A 97 -41.70 -3.88 22.00
N TYR A 98 -41.96 -5.12 21.58
CA TYR A 98 -41.12 -5.78 20.59
C TYR A 98 -41.52 -5.20 19.22
N CYS A 99 -40.85 -4.14 18.77
CA CYS A 99 -40.90 -3.71 17.38
C CYS A 99 -40.00 -4.65 16.55
N GLY A 100 -40.42 -5.91 16.44
CA GLY A 100 -39.90 -6.82 15.41
C GLY A 100 -40.61 -6.52 14.10
N ASP A 101 -39.83 -6.39 13.03
CA ASP A 101 -40.31 -6.53 11.64
C ASP A 101 -40.88 -7.96 11.43
#